data_AF-A0AAQ3K3T4-F1
#
_entry.id   AF-A0AAQ3K3T4-F1
#
_cell.length_a   1.000
_cell.length_b   1.000
_cell.length_c   1.000
_cell.angle_alpha   90.00
_cell.angle_beta   90.00
_cell.angle_gamma   90.00
#
_symmetry.space_group_name_H-M   'P 1'
#
loop_
_entity.id
_entity.type
_entity.pdbx_description
1 polymer ?
#
loop_
_entity_poly.entity_id
_entity_poly.type
_entity_poly.pdbx_seq_one_letter_code
_entity_poly.pdbx_strand_id
1 'polypeptide(L)'
;MPKLEEDFDTFTTTKAQDLAQPLVDAQIPFKIHIVKDHDTKEQLCLEVERLGLSAVIMGSRGFGASRRNNKSRFGTVSDNCVHHCVCPVVVQLYQKALSIKSAIPHPRIMGIIHECGGKMHMAERQWAEAATDFFESFNNYDEAGNQRSHPMS
;
A
#
# COMPACT_ATOMS: atom_id res chain seq x y z
N MET A 1 -13.72 -23.90 21.17
CA MET A 1 -12.72 -23.55 20.16
C MET A 1 -13.30 -23.12 18.81
N PRO A 2 -14.42 -23.68 18.26
CA PRO A 2 -14.88 -23.28 16.90
C PRO A 2 -15.37 -21.83 16.79
N LYS A 3 -16.02 -21.28 17.84
CA LYS A 3 -16.50 -19.89 17.84
C LYS A 3 -15.41 -18.83 17.65
N LEU A 4 -14.23 -19.03 18.25
CA LEU A 4 -13.15 -18.02 18.20
C LEU A 4 -12.53 -17.93 16.80
N GLU A 5 -12.52 -19.04 16.07
CA GLU A 5 -12.01 -19.14 14.70
C GLU A 5 -13.02 -18.54 13.70
N GLU A 6 -14.31 -18.85 13.86
CA GLU A 6 -15.40 -18.20 13.12
C GLU A 6 -15.44 -16.67 13.32
N ASP A 7 -15.20 -16.20 14.56
CA ASP A 7 -15.14 -14.77 14.86
C ASP A 7 -13.96 -14.09 14.13
N PHE A 8 -12.81 -14.77 14.04
CA PHE A 8 -11.62 -14.26 13.36
C PHE A 8 -11.77 -14.22 11.84
N ASP A 9 -12.44 -15.24 11.29
CA ASP A 9 -12.78 -15.33 9.88
C ASP A 9 -13.76 -14.25 9.46
N THR A 10 -14.79 -14.05 10.27
CA THR A 10 -15.77 -12.99 10.09
C THR A 10 -15.08 -11.64 10.14
N PHE A 11 -14.21 -11.41 11.14
CA PHE A 11 -13.44 -10.18 11.25
C PHE A 11 -12.56 -9.90 10.02
N THR A 12 -11.85 -10.93 9.54
CA THR A 12 -10.93 -10.80 8.39
C THR A 12 -11.69 -10.51 7.10
N THR A 13 -12.82 -11.19 6.89
CA THR A 13 -13.67 -11.02 5.71
C THR A 13 -14.30 -9.64 5.68
N THR A 14 -14.92 -9.20 6.79
CA THR A 14 -15.53 -7.87 6.90
C THR A 14 -14.49 -6.78 6.64
N LYS A 15 -13.31 -6.89 7.28
CA LYS A 15 -12.25 -5.89 7.10
C LYS A 15 -11.70 -5.84 5.68
N ALA A 16 -11.57 -7.00 5.02
CA ALA A 16 -11.15 -7.05 3.63
C ALA A 16 -12.17 -6.37 2.71
N GLN A 17 -13.46 -6.55 2.98
CA GLN A 17 -14.54 -5.88 2.24
C GLN A 17 -14.52 -4.37 2.48
N ASP A 18 -14.39 -3.93 3.74
CA ASP A 18 -14.30 -2.51 4.10
C ASP A 18 -13.12 -1.82 3.39
N LEU A 19 -11.96 -2.49 3.34
CA LEU A 19 -10.78 -1.98 2.64
C LEU A 19 -10.95 -1.92 1.12
N ALA A 20 -11.82 -2.75 0.55
CA ALA A 20 -12.10 -2.78 -0.87
C ALA A 20 -13.20 -1.78 -1.28
N GLN A 21 -13.92 -1.16 -0.33
CA GLN A 21 -14.99 -0.21 -0.64
C GLN A 21 -14.59 0.91 -1.61
N PRO A 22 -13.39 1.52 -1.53
CA PRO A 22 -12.96 2.51 -2.53
C PRO A 22 -12.85 1.95 -3.96
N LEU A 23 -12.53 0.65 -4.11
CA LEU A 23 -12.50 -0.02 -5.41
C LEU A 23 -13.91 -0.26 -5.94
N VAL A 24 -14.86 -0.60 -5.06
CA VAL A 24 -16.29 -0.73 -5.39
C VAL A 24 -16.83 0.62 -5.87
N ASP A 25 -16.60 1.68 -5.11
CA ASP A 25 -17.09 3.03 -5.40
C ASP A 25 -16.50 3.57 -6.71
N ALA A 26 -15.23 3.24 -6.99
CA ALA A 26 -14.55 3.58 -8.24
C ALA A 26 -14.88 2.63 -9.41
N GLN A 27 -15.72 1.61 -9.20
CA GLN A 27 -16.06 0.57 -10.18
C GLN A 27 -14.83 -0.14 -10.78
N ILE A 28 -13.75 -0.25 -10.00
CA ILE A 28 -12.55 -0.96 -10.40
C ILE A 28 -12.77 -2.45 -10.13
N PRO A 29 -12.68 -3.34 -11.13
CA PRO A 29 -12.80 -4.78 -10.90
C PRO A 29 -11.70 -5.28 -9.97
N PHE A 30 -12.10 -6.00 -8.92
CA PHE A 30 -11.17 -6.62 -7.98
C PHE A 30 -11.65 -8.01 -7.57
N LYS A 31 -10.71 -8.82 -7.06
CA LYS A 31 -10.99 -10.12 -6.47
C LYS A 31 -10.25 -10.22 -5.15
N ILE A 32 -10.98 -10.47 -4.06
CA ILE A 32 -10.39 -10.72 -2.74
C ILE A 32 -10.10 -12.23 -2.64
N HIS A 33 -8.86 -12.58 -2.29
CA HIS A 33 -8.45 -13.95 -2.00
C HIS A 33 -7.89 -14.01 -0.57
N ILE A 34 -8.57 -14.72 0.33
CA ILE A 34 -8.17 -14.90 1.72
C ILE A 34 -7.65 -16.33 1.88
N VAL A 35 -6.42 -16.47 2.38
CA VAL A 35 -5.76 -17.78 2.59
C VAL A 35 -5.49 -17.96 4.08
N LYS A 36 -5.78 -19.16 4.62
CA LYS A 36 -5.61 -19.52 6.03
C LYS A 36 -4.59 -20.66 6.19
N ASP A 37 -4.06 -20.82 7.40
CA ASP A 37 -3.32 -21.99 7.90
C ASP A 37 -2.05 -22.41 7.14
N HIS A 38 -1.30 -21.44 6.62
CA HIS A 38 -0.01 -21.69 5.96
C HIS A 38 1.03 -20.61 6.31
N ASP A 39 2.32 -20.93 6.13
CA ASP A 39 3.37 -19.92 6.22
C ASP A 39 3.12 -18.87 5.13
N THR A 40 2.83 -17.64 5.56
CA THR A 40 2.46 -16.51 4.71
C THR A 40 3.53 -16.21 3.65
N LYS A 41 4.80 -16.54 3.92
CA LYS A 41 5.94 -16.27 3.05
C LYS A 41 5.89 -17.12 1.78
N GLU A 42 5.73 -18.43 1.94
CA GLU A 42 5.71 -19.38 0.82
C GLU A 42 4.39 -19.28 0.07
N GLN A 43 3.29 -19.16 0.82
CA GLN A 43 1.96 -19.12 0.22
C GLN A 43 1.75 -17.89 -0.66
N LEU A 44 2.29 -16.72 -0.29
CA LEU A 44 2.16 -15.52 -1.11
C LEU A 44 2.87 -15.68 -2.46
N CYS A 45 4.09 -16.22 -2.47
CA CYS A 45 4.82 -16.45 -3.72
C CYS A 45 4.11 -17.47 -4.62
N LEU A 46 3.61 -18.57 -4.03
CA LEU A 46 2.88 -19.60 -4.76
C LEU A 46 1.57 -19.08 -5.36
N GLU A 47 0.80 -18.31 -4.60
CA GLU A 47 -0.46 -17.75 -5.09
C GLU A 47 -0.26 -16.72 -6.21
N VAL A 48 0.81 -15.92 -6.13
CA VAL A 48 1.18 -14.97 -7.17
C VAL A 48 1.47 -15.67 -8.49
N GLU A 49 2.23 -16.76 -8.44
CA GLU A 49 2.52 -17.61 -9.61
C GLU A 49 1.25 -18.28 -10.13
N ARG A 50 0.47 -18.92 -9.25
CA ARG A 50 -0.77 -19.64 -9.60
C ARG A 50 -1.82 -18.74 -10.25
N LEU A 51 -1.95 -17.51 -9.77
CA LEU A 51 -2.90 -16.53 -10.31
C LEU A 51 -2.34 -15.78 -11.53
N GLY A 52 -1.08 -16.01 -11.91
CA GLY A 52 -0.44 -15.36 -13.05
C GLY A 52 -0.31 -13.83 -12.88
N LEU A 53 -0.10 -13.36 -11.65
CA LEU A 53 -0.01 -11.92 -11.38
C LEU A 53 1.30 -11.35 -11.93
N SER A 54 1.20 -10.20 -12.61
CA SER A 54 2.36 -9.57 -13.24
C SER A 54 3.18 -8.68 -12.29
N ALA A 55 2.63 -8.31 -11.13
CA ALA A 55 3.32 -7.53 -10.10
C ALA A 55 2.68 -7.72 -8.73
N VAL A 56 3.47 -7.56 -7.66
CA VAL A 56 3.00 -7.59 -6.27
C VAL A 56 3.30 -6.25 -5.59
N ILE A 57 2.29 -5.69 -4.93
CA ILE A 57 2.42 -4.47 -4.14
C ILE A 57 2.14 -4.84 -2.69
N MET A 58 3.07 -4.50 -1.80
CA MET A 58 2.94 -4.85 -0.39
C MET A 58 3.51 -3.77 0.52
N GLY A 59 2.91 -3.66 1.70
CA GLY A 59 3.43 -2.81 2.77
C GLY A 59 4.76 -3.31 3.33
N SER A 60 5.51 -2.42 3.95
CA SER A 60 6.77 -2.75 4.64
C SER A 60 6.55 -3.42 6.00
N ARG A 61 5.32 -3.40 6.54
CA ARG A 61 4.95 -3.94 7.85
C ARG A 61 3.61 -4.67 7.78
N GLY A 62 3.50 -5.76 8.55
CA GLY A 62 2.25 -6.53 8.70
C GLY A 62 1.29 -5.92 9.71
N PHE A 63 0.03 -6.36 9.65
CA PHE A 63 -1.01 -5.98 10.60
C PHE A 63 -0.66 -6.49 12.01
N GLY A 64 -0.78 -5.64 13.05
CA GLY A 64 -0.46 -6.01 14.44
C GLY A 64 1.02 -5.97 14.83
N ALA A 65 1.93 -5.61 13.91
CA ALA A 65 3.34 -5.42 14.25
C ALA A 65 3.52 -4.19 15.16
N SER A 66 3.90 -4.42 16.43
CA SER A 66 4.24 -3.34 17.37
C SER A 66 5.35 -2.45 16.78
N ARG A 67 5.19 -1.11 16.87
CA ARG A 67 6.20 -0.11 16.51
C ARG A 67 7.41 -0.24 17.44
N ARG A 68 8.20 -1.30 17.32
CA ARG A 68 9.47 -1.44 18.02
C ARG A 68 10.48 -0.51 17.36
N ASN A 69 11.17 0.25 18.20
CA ASN A 69 12.05 1.37 17.87
C ASN A 69 13.40 0.95 17.24
N ASN A 70 13.43 -0.14 16.47
CA ASN A 70 14.64 -0.61 15.80
C ASN A 70 14.63 -0.28 14.31
N LYS A 71 15.74 0.31 13.87
CA LYS A 71 16.13 0.64 12.50
C LYS A 71 15.61 -0.37 11.45
N SER A 72 14.73 0.12 10.58
CA SER A 72 14.83 -0.01 9.12
C SER A 72 15.21 -1.39 8.54
N ARG A 73 14.46 -2.45 8.86
CA ARG A 73 14.49 -3.70 8.06
C ARG A 73 13.05 -4.08 7.69
N PHE A 74 12.86 -4.45 6.43
CA PHE A 74 11.57 -4.88 5.87
C PHE A 74 10.91 -5.95 6.76
N GLY A 75 9.58 -6.01 6.76
CA GLY A 75 8.86 -7.15 7.36
C GLY A 75 9.33 -8.47 6.75
N THR A 76 9.36 -9.54 7.53
CA THR A 76 9.88 -10.86 7.11
C THR A 76 9.18 -11.43 5.88
N VAL A 77 7.89 -11.13 5.69
CA VAL A 77 7.13 -11.51 4.48
C VAL A 77 7.57 -10.65 3.28
N SER A 78 7.69 -9.34 3.46
CA SER A 78 8.13 -8.42 2.40
C SER A 78 9.55 -8.71 1.94
N ASP A 79 10.46 -9.01 2.86
CA ASP A 79 11.82 -9.44 2.55
C ASP A 79 11.82 -10.76 1.77
N ASN A 80 10.99 -11.73 2.17
CA ASN A 80 10.91 -13.01 1.46
C ASN A 80 10.42 -12.86 0.01
N CYS A 81 9.38 -12.05 -0.21
CA CYS A 81 8.79 -11.85 -1.53
C CYS A 81 9.76 -11.17 -2.50
N VAL A 82 10.56 -10.21 -2.03
CA VAL A 82 11.59 -9.54 -2.85
C VAL A 82 12.58 -10.54 -3.45
N HIS A 83 12.88 -11.62 -2.73
CA HIS A 83 13.88 -12.61 -3.16
C HIS A 83 13.28 -13.79 -3.94
N HIS A 84 12.00 -14.12 -3.72
CA HIS A 84 11.42 -15.40 -4.19
C HIS A 84 10.15 -15.27 -5.04
N CYS A 85 9.54 -14.09 -5.20
CA CYS A 85 8.41 -13.94 -6.10
C CYS A 85 8.87 -14.02 -7.56
N VAL A 86 8.06 -14.69 -8.39
CA VAL A 86 8.29 -14.82 -9.84
C VAL A 86 8.07 -13.53 -10.63
N CYS A 87 7.50 -12.49 -10.00
CA CYS A 87 7.19 -11.20 -10.60
C CYS A 87 7.80 -10.03 -9.80
N PRO A 88 7.91 -8.82 -10.39
CA PRO A 88 8.36 -7.63 -9.68
C PRO A 88 7.57 -7.39 -8.38
N VAL A 89 8.27 -7.37 -7.25
CA VAL A 89 7.70 -7.02 -5.94
C VAL A 89 8.06 -5.58 -5.64
N VAL A 90 7.04 -4.75 -5.46
CA VAL A 90 7.23 -3.35 -5.14
C VAL A 90 6.93 -3.07 -3.69
N VAL A 91 7.94 -3.32 -2.86
CA VAL A 91 8.01 -2.94 -1.43
C VAL A 91 8.54 -1.51 -1.30
N GLN A 92 8.16 -0.63 -2.22
CA GLN A 92 8.94 0.57 -2.53
C GLN A 92 8.29 1.46 -3.60
N LEU A 93 6.98 1.31 -3.81
CA LEU A 93 6.28 1.93 -4.94
C LEU A 93 6.32 3.46 -4.87
N TYR A 94 6.47 4.02 -3.67
CA TYR A 94 6.64 5.45 -3.46
C TYR A 94 7.86 6.02 -4.20
N GLN A 95 9.07 5.54 -3.89
CA GLN A 95 10.32 6.07 -4.45
C GLN A 95 10.45 5.85 -5.97
N LYS A 96 9.82 4.80 -6.50
CA LYS A 96 9.81 4.53 -7.95
C LYS A 96 8.68 5.26 -8.68
N ALA A 97 7.54 5.53 -8.04
CA ALA A 97 6.47 6.32 -8.65
C ALA A 97 6.92 7.76 -8.92
N LEU A 98 7.79 8.32 -8.06
CA LEU A 98 8.40 9.64 -8.25
C LEU A 98 9.34 9.73 -9.47
N SER A 99 9.88 8.61 -9.98
CA SER A 99 10.86 8.61 -11.08
C SER A 99 10.27 8.33 -12.47
N ILE A 100 8.96 8.09 -12.57
CA ILE A 100 8.26 7.86 -13.84
C ILE A 100 8.05 9.20 -14.56
N LYS A 101 8.82 9.43 -15.64
CA LYS A 101 8.75 10.65 -16.47
C LYS A 101 8.09 10.44 -17.85
N SER A 102 7.90 9.18 -18.28
CA SER A 102 7.60 8.84 -19.68
C SER A 102 6.13 8.58 -19.99
N ALA A 103 5.30 8.33 -18.98
CA ALA A 103 3.84 8.26 -19.10
C ALA A 103 3.30 9.25 -18.08
N ILE A 104 2.72 10.37 -18.52
CA ILE A 104 2.23 11.42 -17.64
C ILE A 104 1.13 10.82 -16.77
N PRO A 105 1.39 10.52 -15.48
CA PRO A 105 0.33 10.07 -14.59
C PRO A 105 -0.54 11.30 -14.37
N HIS A 106 -1.86 11.16 -14.50
CA HIS A 106 -2.79 12.28 -14.31
C HIS A 106 -2.45 13.02 -13.00
N PRO A 107 -2.43 14.37 -12.96
CA PRO A 107 -1.97 15.14 -11.80
C PRO A 107 -2.59 14.65 -10.48
N ARG A 108 -3.88 14.30 -10.48
CA ARG A 108 -4.56 13.66 -9.32
C ARG A 108 -3.87 12.40 -8.76
N ILE A 109 -3.33 11.52 -9.61
CA ILE A 109 -2.61 10.30 -9.20
C ILE A 109 -1.27 10.67 -8.55
N MET A 110 -0.54 11.62 -9.15
CA MET A 110 0.69 12.17 -8.57
C MET A 110 0.40 12.86 -7.23
N GLY A 111 -0.71 13.59 -7.13
CA GLY A 111 -1.21 14.20 -5.91
C GLY A 111 -1.36 13.20 -4.77
N ILE A 112 -1.99 12.05 -5.04
CA ILE A 112 -2.17 10.95 -4.07
C ILE A 112 -0.82 10.32 -3.69
N ILE A 113 0.09 10.12 -4.65
CA ILE A 113 1.43 9.55 -4.40
C ILE A 113 2.22 10.45 -3.44
N HIS A 114 2.27 11.75 -3.75
CA HIS A 114 2.96 12.73 -2.91
C HIS A 114 2.28 12.91 -1.55
N GLU A 115 0.95 12.89 -1.47
CA GLU A 115 0.24 12.93 -0.17
C GLU A 115 0.62 11.74 0.72
N CYS A 116 0.69 10.54 0.14
CA CYS A 116 1.16 9.35 0.83
C CYS A 116 2.63 9.48 1.29
N GLY A 117 3.48 10.08 0.44
CA GLY A 117 4.86 10.43 0.74
C GLY A 117 5.00 11.38 1.93
N GLY A 118 4.25 12.48 1.91
CA GLY A 118 4.23 13.48 2.97
C GLY A 118 3.85 12.88 4.32
N LYS A 119 2.79 12.05 4.35
CA LYS A 119 2.36 11.34 5.57
C LYS A 119 3.42 10.35 6.08
N MET A 120 4.13 9.68 5.18
CA MET A 120 5.24 8.78 5.52
C MET A 120 6.40 9.57 6.14
N HIS A 121 6.88 10.64 5.48
CA HIS A 121 7.96 11.48 5.99
C HIS A 121 7.62 12.17 7.32
N MET A 122 6.36 12.60 7.51
CA MET A 122 5.87 13.10 8.82
C MET A 122 6.03 12.05 9.92
N ALA A 123 5.70 10.79 9.64
CA ALA A 123 5.83 9.70 10.61
C ALA A 123 7.30 9.37 10.94
N GLU A 124 8.21 9.66 10.02
CA GLU A 124 9.66 9.46 10.16
C GLU A 124 10.39 10.70 10.70
N ARG A 125 9.66 11.78 11.00
CA ARG A 125 10.20 13.08 11.46
C ARG A 125 11.15 13.75 10.44
N GLN A 126 10.97 13.42 9.17
CA GLN A 126 11.64 14.01 8.02
C GLN A 126 10.82 15.20 7.55
N TRP A 127 10.86 16.29 8.31
CA TRP A 127 9.95 17.43 8.13
C TRP A 127 10.15 18.16 6.81
N ALA A 128 11.38 18.23 6.31
CA ALA A 128 11.70 18.91 5.06
C ALA A 128 11.11 18.15 3.87
N GLU A 129 11.33 16.84 3.82
CA GLU A 129 10.85 15.94 2.79
C GLU A 129 9.32 15.82 2.85
N ALA A 130 8.73 15.82 4.05
CA ALA A 130 7.29 15.88 4.23
C ALA A 130 6.67 17.16 3.65
N ALA A 131 7.29 18.32 3.92
CA ALA A 131 6.82 19.59 3.40
C ALA A 131 6.88 19.64 1.86
N THR A 132 7.98 19.15 1.28
CA THR A 132 8.13 19.03 -0.17
C THR A 132 7.03 18.18 -0.78
N ASP A 133 6.75 17.01 -0.21
CA ASP A 133 5.73 16.12 -0.74
C ASP A 133 4.31 16.65 -0.57
N PHE A 134 3.97 17.30 0.55
CA PHE A 134 2.66 17.92 0.66
C PHE A 134 2.48 19.10 -0.30
N PHE A 135 3.55 19.84 -0.59
CA PHE A 135 3.51 20.93 -1.55
C PHE A 135 3.31 20.42 -2.98
N GLU A 136 4.07 19.40 -3.40
CA GLU A 136 3.89 18.74 -4.69
C GLU A 136 2.48 18.11 -4.79
N SER A 137 1.98 17.50 -3.72
CA SER A 137 0.62 16.98 -3.66
C SER A 137 -0.42 18.05 -3.92
N PHE A 138 -0.26 19.23 -3.30
CA PHE A 138 -1.15 20.37 -3.45
C PHE A 138 -1.18 20.88 -4.90
N ASN A 139 -0.01 21.12 -5.50
CA ASN A 139 0.10 21.60 -6.88
C ASN A 139 -0.59 20.64 -7.86
N ASN A 140 -0.36 19.34 -7.67
CA ASN A 140 -0.96 18.29 -8.49
C ASN A 140 -2.50 18.23 -8.35
N TYR A 141 -3.06 18.53 -7.17
CA TYR A 141 -4.51 18.60 -6.97
C TYR A 141 -5.13 19.88 -7.55
N ASP A 142 -4.42 20.99 -7.48
CA ASP A 142 -4.82 22.27 -8.09
C ASP A 142 -4.87 22.15 -9.62
N GLU A 143 -3.82 21.56 -10.21
CA GLU A 143 -3.75 21.26 -11.65
C GLU A 143 -4.84 20.27 -12.11
N ALA A 144 -5.25 19.34 -11.24
CA ALA A 144 -6.36 18.43 -11.48
C ALA A 144 -7.76 19.06 -11.32
N GLY A 145 -7.86 20.34 -10.94
CA GLY A 145 -9.11 21.09 -10.81
C GLY A 145 -10.00 20.68 -9.63
N ASN A 146 -9.44 20.07 -8.57
CA ASN A 146 -10.24 19.49 -7.48
C ASN A 146 -10.34 20.47 -6.28
N GLN A 147 -11.56 20.92 -5.94
CA GLN A 147 -11.87 21.89 -4.85
C GLN A 147 -11.68 21.34 -3.41
N ARG A 148 -10.75 20.42 -3.15
CA ARG A 148 -10.41 19.91 -1.81
C ARG A 148 -9.07 20.41 -1.28
N SER A 149 -8.58 21.54 -1.81
CA SER A 149 -7.46 22.28 -1.25
C SER A 149 -7.86 22.94 0.07
N HIS A 150 -7.83 22.17 1.17
CA HIS A 150 -7.77 22.78 2.49
C HIS A 150 -6.30 22.96 2.87
N PRO A 151 -5.84 24.21 3.05
CA PRO A 151 -4.52 24.44 3.61
C PRO A 151 -4.53 23.84 5.02
N MET A 152 -3.57 22.97 5.30
CA MET A 152 -3.31 22.48 6.66
C MET A 152 -2.77 23.67 7.46
N SER A 153 -3.68 24.41 8.09
CA SER A 153 -3.42 25.43 9.11
C SER A 153 -3.19 24.78 10.47
#